data_AF-A0A1M6R6T2-F1
#
_entry.id   AF-A0A1M6R6T2-F1
#
_cell.length_a   1.000
_cell.length_b   1.000
_cell.length_c   1.000
_cell.angle_alpha   90.00
_cell.angle_beta   90.00
_cell.angle_gamma   90.00
#
_symmetry.space_group_name_H-M   'P 1'
#
loop_
_entity.id
_entity.type
_entity.pdbx_description
1 polymer ?
#
loop_
_entity_poly.entity_id
_entity_poly.type
_entity_poly.pdbx_seq_one_letter_code
_entity_poly.pdbx_strand_id
1 'polypeptide(L)' 'MDIVDRLREFLENEARSCSMDFGCVTPEYVSRFWGGSVAIDEIATGLTELRKQGVPELGI' A
#
# COMPACT_ATOMS: atom_id res chain seq x y z
N MET A 1 -2.79 -10.39 -11.18
CA MET A 1 -2.05 -9.82 -10.03
C MET A 1 -3.10 -9.32 -9.07
N ASP A 2 -3.12 -9.83 -7.85
CA ASP A 2 -4.08 -9.43 -6.84
C ASP A 2 -3.83 -7.99 -6.38
N ILE A 3 -4.88 -7.31 -5.92
CA ILE A 3 -4.76 -5.94 -5.41
C ILE A 3 -3.83 -5.86 -4.21
N VAL A 4 -3.83 -6.88 -3.35
CA VAL A 4 -2.97 -6.99 -2.18
C VAL A 4 -1.50 -7.14 -2.58
N ASP A 5 -1.18 -7.96 -3.59
CA ASP A 5 0.18 -8.09 -4.12
C ASP A 5 0.69 -6.77 -4.70
N ARG A 6 -0.17 -6.06 -5.43
CA ARG A 6 0.18 -4.74 -6.00
C ARG A 6 0.39 -3.68 -4.92
N LEU A 7 -0.45 -3.68 -3.88
CA LEU A 7 -0.29 -2.80 -2.73
C LEU A 7 0.99 -3.10 -1.96
N ARG A 8 1.33 -4.38 -1.78
CA ARG A 8 2.56 -4.80 -1.14
C ARG A 8 3.78 -4.25 -1.89
N GLU A 9 3.88 -4.51 -3.19
CA GLU A 9 4.99 -4.00 -4.01
C GLU A 9 5.08 -2.47 -3.97
N PHE A 10 3.93 -1.78 -4.01
CA PHE A 10 3.89 -0.32 -3.88
C PHE A 10 4.49 0.14 -2.55
N LEU A 11 4.04 -0.44 -1.44
CA LEU A 11 4.51 -0.07 -0.12
C LEU A 11 6.00 -0.43 0.07
N GLU A 12 6.48 -1.53 -0.52
CA GLU A 12 7.89 -1.90 -0.51
C GLU A 12 8.76 -0.87 -1.23
N ASN A 13 8.29 -0.34 -2.36
CA ASN A 13 8.98 0.71 -3.08
C ASN A 13 8.98 2.05 -2.32
N GLU A 14 7.87 2.41 -1.67
CA GLU A 14 7.79 3.63 -0.86
C GLU A 14 8.74 3.59 0.33
N ALA A 15 8.81 2.45 1.01
CA ALA A 15 9.72 2.24 2.14
C ALA A 15 11.19 2.24 1.71
N ARG A 16 11.53 1.60 0.58
CA ARG A 16 12.89 1.64 0.00
C ARG A 16 13.32 3.04 -0.42
N SER A 17 12.37 3.89 -0.78
CA SER A 17 12.63 5.28 -1.18
C SER A 17 12.75 6.23 0.02
N CYS A 18 12.58 5.74 1.26
CA CYS A 18 12.41 6.54 2.48
C CYS A 18 11.30 7.62 2.35
N SER A 19 10.37 7.44 1.41
CA SER A 19 9.39 8.46 1.06
C SER A 19 8.23 8.51 2.06
N MET A 20 7.91 7.39 2.70
CA MET A 20 6.79 7.29 3.65
C MET A 20 6.85 6.03 4.52
N ASP A 21 6.50 6.17 5.79
CA ASP A 21 6.18 5.03 6.66
C ASP A 21 4.88 4.34 6.19
N PHE A 22 4.85 3.01 6.26
CA PHE A 22 3.68 2.19 5.92
C PHE A 22 2.39 2.63 6.62
N GLY A 23 2.50 3.09 7.87
CA GLY A 23 1.37 3.58 8.65
C GLY A 23 0.75 4.88 8.10
N CYS A 24 1.53 5.65 7.32
CA CYS A 24 1.13 6.93 6.76
C CYS A 24 0.57 6.82 5.33
N VAL A 25 0.68 5.65 4.68
CA VAL A 25 0.09 5.42 3.37
C VAL A 25 -1.44 5.31 3.49
N THR A 26 -2.14 6.22 2.81
CA THR A 26 -3.61 6.26 2.77
C THR A 26 -4.17 5.76 1.44
N PRO A 27 -5.43 5.32 1.39
CA PRO A 27 -6.08 4.91 0.14
C PRO A 27 -6.08 6.01 -0.93
N GLU A 28 -6.26 7.27 -0.53
CA GLU A 28 -6.24 8.44 -1.42
C GLU A 28 -4.86 8.64 -2.05
N TYR A 29 -3.78 8.42 -1.28
CA TYR A 29 -2.42 8.54 -1.79
C TYR A 29 -2.16 7.51 -2.88
N VAL A 30 -2.49 6.24 -2.62
CA VAL A 30 -2.37 5.15 -3.58
C VAL A 30 -3.25 5.41 -4.81
N SER A 31 -4.50 5.84 -4.61
CA SER A 31 -5.43 6.13 -5.71
C SER A 31 -4.89 7.24 -6.62
N ARG A 32 -4.32 8.31 -6.05
CA ARG A 32 -3.66 9.37 -6.84
C ARG A 32 -2.43 8.86 -7.58
N PHE A 33 -1.61 8.03 -6.94
CA PHE A 33 -0.41 7.45 -7.55
C PHE A 33 -0.77 6.51 -8.72
N TRP A 34 -1.87 5.77 -8.61
CA TRP A 34 -2.38 4.89 -9.67
C TRP A 34 -3.33 5.58 -10.66
N GLY A 35 -3.47 6.90 -10.57
CA GLY A 35 -4.29 7.69 -11.49
C GLY A 35 -5.79 7.37 -11.44
N GLY A 36 -6.30 6.89 -10.30
CA GLY A 36 -7.72 6.55 -10.13
C GLY A 36 -8.16 5.27 -10.86
N SER A 37 -7.21 4.45 -11.33
CA SER A 37 -7.51 3.22 -12.08
C SER A 37 -8.14 2.11 -11.23
N VAL A 38 -8.13 2.24 -9.90
CA VAL A 38 -8.67 1.27 -8.94
C VAL A 38 -9.60 2.00 -7.99
N ALA A 39 -10.72 1.37 -7.63
CA ALA A 39 -11.68 1.92 -6.69
C ALA A 39 -11.05 2.12 -5.31
N ILE A 40 -11.32 3.26 -4.68
CA ILE A 40 -10.73 3.61 -3.39
C ILE A 40 -11.11 2.61 -2.29
N ASP A 41 -12.29 2.00 -2.38
CA ASP A 41 -12.77 0.99 -1.43
C ASP A 41 -11.96 -0.32 -1.50
N GLU A 42 -11.58 -0.74 -2.71
CA GLU A 42 -10.70 -1.89 -2.91
C GLU A 42 -9.31 -1.64 -2.35
N ILE A 43 -8.78 -0.42 -2.55
CA ILE A 43 -7.50 0.01 -1.98
C ILE A 43 -7.57 0.02 -0.45
N ALA A 44 -8.63 0.60 0.12
CA ALA A 44 -8.82 0.67 1.57
C ALA A 44 -8.93 -0.73 2.21
N THR A 45 -9.66 -1.63 1.56
CA THR A 45 -9.78 -3.03 1.97
C THR A 45 -8.41 -3.71 1.91
N GLY A 46 -7.68 -3.61 0.81
CA GLY A 46 -6.37 -4.22 0.66
C GLY A 46 -5.33 -3.69 1.67
N LEU A 47 -5.30 -2.38 1.92
CA LEU A 47 -4.44 -1.78 2.95
C LEU A 47 -4.80 -2.27 4.36
N THR A 48 -6.10 -2.44 4.64
CA THR A 48 -6.57 -2.98 5.92
C THR A 48 -6.12 -4.42 6.11
N GLU A 49 -6.24 -5.26 5.08
CA GLU A 49 -5.78 -6.65 5.12
C GLU A 49 -4.27 -6.74 5.32
N LEU A 50 -3.48 -5.91 4.64
CA LEU A 50 -2.02 -5.84 4.83
C LEU A 50 -1.66 -5.43 6.27
N ARG A 51 -2.36 -4.46 6.85
CA ARG A 51 -2.15 -4.04 8.24
C ARG A 51 -2.49 -5.14 9.24
N LYS A 52 -3.56 -5.91 9.00
CA LYS A 52 -3.94 -7.06 9.84
C LYS A 52 -2.92 -8.20 9.76
N GLN A 53 -2.37 -8.42 8.57
CA GLN A 53 -1.29 -9.40 8.36
C GLN A 53 0.02 -8.97 9.03
N GLY A 54 0.08 -7.72 9.53
CA GLY A 54 1.22 -7.16 10.22
C GLY A 54 2.45 -7.28 9.35
N VAL A 55 2.42 -6.68 8.14
CA VAL A 55 3.55 -6.71 7.18
C VAL A 55 4.83 -6.58 7.99
N PRO A 56 5.56 -7.70 8.17
CA PRO A 56 6.66 -7.75 9.10
C PRO A 56 7.70 -6.81 8.54
N GLU A 57 8.21 -5.96 9.42
CA GLU A 57 9.50 -5.28 9.34
C GLU A 57 10.17 -5.58 8.00
N LEU A 58 9.95 -4.70 7.01
CA LEU A 58 10.79 -4.69 5.84
C LEU A 58 12.21 -4.67 6.38
N GLY A 59 12.93 -5.77 6.16
CA GLY A 59 14.30 -5.95 6.61
C GLY A 59 15.20 -4.94 5.92
N ILE A 60 15.19 -3.71 6.43
CA ILE A 60 16.24 -2.72 6.29
C ILE A 60 17.22 -2.88 7.45
#